data_AF-A0A258TWQ1-F1
#
_entry.id   AF-A0A258TWQ1-F1
#
_cell.length_a   1.000
_cell.length_b   1.000
_cell.length_c   1.000
_cell.angle_alpha   90.00
_cell.angle_beta   90.00
_cell.angle_gamma   90.00
#
_symmetry.space_group_name_H-M   'P 1'
#
loop_
_entity.id
_entity.type
_entity.pdbx_description
1 polymer ?
#
loop_
_entity_poly.entity_id
_entity_poly.type
_entity_poly.pdbx_seq_one_letter_code
_entity_poly.pdbx_strand_id
1 'polypeptide(L)'
;MTTPIASKQANEQSVLHRIQTEMDRHLLEHDAPEEILGFLLHHWARLLTGIYMAKGNQHADWLAGWDTVNALLWSLAPKTSRDETEKMLRMLPTLLARLQEGCAALSMPFVERDRLFERLAMMHAAVARAGLRCRNERETAITRLAEAEEVVDLAVLTPPKKEPVEFELPRGTDMRLPLPDLKIGDRVRFCQRNQARIMFLNWISPAGGMYLFGNEQGLDAMTLTRARLTDRFAQGEAELVAD
;
A
#
# COMPACT_ATOMS: atom_id res chain seq x y z
N MET A 1 -38.68 -32.05 -12.81
CA MET A 1 -37.63 -31.88 -13.84
C MET A 1 -36.86 -30.61 -13.50
N THR A 2 -35.71 -30.75 -12.85
CA THR A 2 -34.89 -29.61 -12.39
C THR A 2 -34.16 -29.01 -13.59
N THR A 3 -34.36 -27.73 -13.86
CA THR A 3 -33.83 -26.99 -15.01
C THR A 3 -32.30 -26.93 -15.01
N PRO A 4 -31.62 -27.04 -16.18
CA PRO A 4 -30.15 -27.08 -16.29
C PRO A 4 -29.42 -25.82 -15.78
N ILE A 5 -30.13 -24.71 -15.59
CA ILE A 5 -29.59 -23.48 -14.98
C ILE A 5 -29.38 -23.68 -13.46
N ALA A 6 -30.29 -24.40 -12.80
CA ALA A 6 -30.22 -24.64 -11.35
C ALA A 6 -29.07 -25.58 -10.96
N SER A 7 -28.75 -26.57 -11.80
CA SER A 7 -27.61 -27.47 -11.56
C SER A 7 -26.26 -26.78 -11.75
N LYS A 8 -26.14 -25.90 -12.76
CA LYS A 8 -24.93 -25.11 -12.98
C LYS A 8 -24.67 -24.13 -11.83
N GLN A 9 -25.71 -23.46 -11.35
CA GLN A 9 -25.60 -22.50 -10.25
C GLN A 9 -25.29 -23.19 -8.91
N ALA A 10 -25.86 -24.37 -8.65
CA ALA A 10 -25.53 -25.17 -7.47
C ALA A 10 -24.06 -25.67 -7.49
N ASN A 11 -23.53 -26.02 -8.67
CA ASN A 11 -22.12 -26.39 -8.82
C ASN A 11 -21.19 -25.20 -8.57
N GLU A 12 -21.50 -24.04 -9.13
CA GLU A 12 -20.72 -22.80 -8.92
C GLU A 12 -20.70 -22.40 -7.43
N GLN A 13 -21.83 -22.45 -6.75
CA GLN A 13 -21.91 -22.16 -5.31
C GLN A 13 -21.08 -23.14 -4.47
N SER A 14 -21.09 -24.44 -4.83
CA SER A 14 -20.29 -25.46 -4.13
C SER A 14 -18.79 -25.21 -4.30
N VAL A 15 -18.38 -24.82 -5.51
CA VAL A 15 -16.98 -24.47 -5.82
C VAL A 15 -16.56 -23.20 -5.10
N LEU A 16 -17.40 -22.17 -5.12
CA LEU A 16 -17.15 -20.92 -4.40
C LEU A 16 -16.96 -21.18 -2.91
N HIS A 17 -17.86 -21.94 -2.28
CA HIS A 17 -17.76 -22.27 -0.87
C HIS A 17 -16.46 -23.02 -0.55
N ARG A 18 -16.07 -23.99 -1.38
CA ARG A 18 -14.80 -24.70 -1.22
C ARG A 18 -13.60 -23.75 -1.27
N ILE A 19 -13.57 -22.83 -2.24
CA ILE A 19 -12.48 -21.86 -2.40
C ILE A 19 -12.46 -20.87 -1.24
N GLN A 20 -13.62 -20.41 -0.77
CA GLN A 20 -13.73 -19.55 0.40
C GLN A 20 -13.18 -20.22 1.65
N THR A 21 -13.52 -21.49 1.91
CA THR A 21 -12.98 -22.23 3.05
C THR A 21 -11.46 -22.43 2.96
N GLU A 22 -10.94 -22.72 1.77
CA GLU A 22 -9.49 -22.83 1.55
C GLU A 22 -8.78 -21.50 1.77
N MET A 23 -9.38 -20.41 1.26
CA MET A 23 -8.87 -19.06 1.44
C MET A 23 -8.92 -18.62 2.90
N ASP A 24 -10.02 -18.84 3.60
CA ASP A 24 -10.19 -18.49 5.02
C ASP A 24 -9.13 -19.16 5.89
N ARG A 25 -8.89 -20.46 5.70
CA ARG A 25 -7.81 -21.18 6.39
C ARG A 25 -6.44 -20.56 6.09
N HIS A 26 -6.16 -20.24 4.83
CA HIS A 26 -4.89 -19.62 4.44
C HIS A 26 -4.71 -18.23 5.09
N LEU A 27 -5.77 -17.41 5.11
CA LEU A 27 -5.75 -16.10 5.75
C LEU A 27 -5.51 -16.18 7.26
N LEU A 28 -6.07 -17.19 7.92
CA LEU A 28 -5.84 -17.48 9.33
C LEU A 28 -4.40 -17.92 9.61
N GLU A 29 -3.81 -18.75 8.75
CA GLU A 29 -2.42 -19.21 8.88
C GLU A 29 -1.38 -18.08 8.75
N HIS A 30 -1.76 -16.98 8.08
CA HIS A 30 -0.89 -15.85 7.78
C HIS A 30 -1.23 -14.56 8.55
N ASP A 31 -2.08 -14.63 9.58
CA ASP A 31 -2.50 -13.48 10.40
C ASP A 31 -2.97 -12.28 9.56
N ALA A 32 -3.80 -12.54 8.55
CA ALA A 32 -4.25 -11.52 7.61
C ALA A 32 -5.05 -10.40 8.33
N PRO A 33 -4.78 -9.11 8.03
CA PRO A 33 -5.53 -8.00 8.60
C PRO A 33 -7.03 -8.07 8.23
N GLU A 34 -7.90 -7.76 9.19
CA GLU A 34 -9.37 -7.83 9.04
C GLU A 34 -9.87 -7.02 7.83
N GLU A 35 -9.16 -5.94 7.50
CA GLU A 35 -9.54 -4.99 6.48
C GLU A 35 -9.39 -5.52 5.05
N ILE A 36 -8.66 -6.61 4.85
CA ILE A 36 -8.57 -7.31 3.56
C ILE A 36 -9.37 -8.61 3.50
N LEU A 37 -9.81 -9.15 4.65
CA LEU A 37 -10.55 -10.42 4.71
C LEU A 37 -11.83 -10.35 3.89
N GLY A 38 -12.61 -9.27 4.07
CA GLY A 38 -13.87 -9.07 3.35
C GLY A 38 -13.66 -9.07 1.83
N PHE A 39 -12.62 -8.38 1.36
CA PHE A 39 -12.27 -8.34 -0.07
C PHE A 39 -11.89 -9.72 -0.60
N LEU A 40 -11.00 -10.43 0.08
CA LEU A 40 -10.48 -11.71 -0.38
C LEU A 40 -11.59 -12.77 -0.40
N LEU A 41 -12.34 -12.92 0.69
CA LEU A 41 -13.38 -13.94 0.82
C LEU A 41 -14.60 -13.69 -0.09
N HIS A 42 -15.01 -12.43 -0.31
CA HIS A 42 -16.23 -12.14 -1.08
C HIS A 42 -15.97 -11.83 -2.54
N HIS A 43 -14.86 -11.16 -2.88
CA HIS A 43 -14.58 -10.74 -4.25
C HIS A 43 -13.52 -11.63 -4.88
N TRP A 44 -12.36 -11.78 -4.24
CA TRP A 44 -11.25 -12.53 -4.83
C TRP A 44 -11.56 -14.02 -4.97
N ALA A 45 -12.23 -14.63 -3.99
CA ALA A 45 -12.70 -16.02 -4.08
C ALA A 45 -13.68 -16.23 -5.26
N ARG A 46 -14.52 -15.23 -5.59
CA ARG A 46 -15.40 -15.28 -6.76
C ARG A 46 -14.63 -15.17 -8.07
N LEU A 47 -13.60 -14.32 -8.13
CA LEU A 47 -12.72 -14.22 -9.30
C LEU A 47 -12.05 -15.57 -9.57
N LEU A 48 -11.46 -16.15 -8.52
CA LEU A 48 -10.87 -17.47 -8.57
C LEU A 48 -11.91 -18.50 -9.04
N THR A 49 -13.10 -18.53 -8.44
CA THR A 49 -14.18 -19.45 -8.86
C THR A 49 -14.47 -19.36 -10.35
N GLY A 50 -14.56 -18.15 -10.91
CA GLY A 50 -14.75 -17.95 -12.35
C GLY A 50 -13.62 -18.52 -13.18
N ILE A 51 -12.36 -18.29 -12.77
CA ILE A 51 -11.17 -18.84 -13.44
C ILE A 51 -11.18 -20.38 -13.38
N TYR A 52 -11.47 -20.96 -12.21
CA TYR A 52 -11.53 -22.40 -12.03
C TYR A 52 -12.61 -23.06 -12.90
N MET A 53 -13.81 -22.48 -12.93
CA MET A 53 -14.91 -22.98 -13.75
C MET A 53 -14.62 -22.86 -15.26
N ALA A 54 -13.86 -21.85 -15.68
CA ALA A 54 -13.52 -21.63 -17.08
C ALA A 54 -12.30 -22.44 -17.56
N LYS A 55 -11.27 -22.58 -16.72
CA LYS A 55 -9.94 -23.07 -17.13
C LYS A 55 -9.34 -24.15 -16.21
N GLY A 56 -9.92 -24.38 -15.03
CA GLY A 56 -9.42 -25.32 -14.03
C GLY A 56 -8.32 -24.75 -13.12
N ASN A 57 -7.92 -25.54 -12.12
CA ASN A 57 -6.94 -25.16 -11.08
C ASN A 57 -5.47 -25.33 -11.48
N GLN A 58 -5.18 -25.90 -12.65
CA GLN A 58 -3.79 -26.03 -13.15
C GLN A 58 -3.41 -24.89 -14.11
N HIS A 59 -4.38 -24.05 -14.49
CA HIS A 59 -4.14 -22.97 -15.43
C HIS A 59 -3.30 -21.84 -14.79
N ALA A 60 -2.44 -21.19 -15.58
CA ALA A 60 -1.57 -20.12 -15.12
C ALA A 60 -2.33 -19.00 -14.40
N ASP A 61 -3.48 -18.55 -14.93
CA ASP A 61 -4.32 -17.54 -14.29
C ASP A 61 -4.80 -17.92 -12.88
N TRP A 62 -5.10 -19.19 -12.64
CA TRP A 62 -5.52 -19.66 -11.31
C TRP A 62 -4.36 -19.59 -10.33
N LEU A 63 -3.18 -20.05 -10.75
CA LEU A 63 -1.95 -19.99 -9.95
C LEU A 63 -1.56 -18.52 -9.68
N ALA A 64 -1.61 -17.66 -10.69
CA ALA A 64 -1.33 -16.23 -10.58
C ALA A 64 -2.31 -15.52 -9.62
N GLY A 65 -3.57 -15.97 -9.59
CA GLY A 65 -4.58 -15.48 -8.64
C GLY A 65 -4.19 -15.77 -7.18
N TRP A 66 -3.71 -16.98 -6.88
CA TRP A 66 -3.20 -17.34 -5.55
C TRP A 66 -1.85 -16.67 -5.24
N ASP A 67 -0.95 -16.56 -6.21
CA ASP A 67 0.31 -15.83 -6.05
C ASP A 67 0.07 -14.37 -5.68
N THR A 68 -1.00 -13.77 -6.22
CA THR A 68 -1.42 -12.41 -5.86
C THR A 68 -1.89 -12.32 -4.41
N VAL A 69 -2.65 -13.31 -3.92
CA VAL A 69 -3.03 -13.39 -2.49
C VAL A 69 -1.79 -13.52 -1.61
N ASN A 70 -0.89 -14.44 -1.95
CA ASN A 70 0.36 -14.66 -1.20
C ASN A 70 1.24 -13.41 -1.16
N ALA A 71 1.38 -12.74 -2.31
CA ALA A 71 2.11 -11.49 -2.43
C ALA A 71 1.48 -10.37 -1.59
N LEU A 72 0.15 -10.27 -1.57
CA LEU A 72 -0.57 -9.31 -0.75
C LEU A 72 -0.33 -9.56 0.75
N LEU A 73 -0.54 -10.79 1.22
CA LEU A 73 -0.31 -11.16 2.61
C LEU A 73 1.13 -10.88 3.04
N TRP A 74 2.10 -11.29 2.21
CA TRP A 74 3.50 -11.01 2.49
C TRP A 74 3.79 -9.50 2.52
N SER A 75 3.19 -8.70 1.66
CA SER A 75 3.38 -7.23 1.64
C SER A 75 2.73 -6.49 2.82
N LEU A 76 1.84 -7.15 3.56
CA LEU A 76 1.20 -6.62 4.77
C LEU A 76 1.82 -7.19 6.06
N ALA A 77 2.52 -8.31 5.97
CA ALA A 77 3.26 -8.86 7.09
C ALA A 77 4.35 -7.89 7.58
N PRO A 78 4.58 -7.79 8.91
CA PRO A 78 5.66 -6.98 9.47
C PRO A 78 7.02 -7.32 8.85
N LYS A 79 7.79 -6.29 8.46
CA LYS A 79 9.11 -6.47 7.85
C LYS A 79 10.20 -6.41 8.92
N THR A 80 11.08 -7.42 8.90
CA THR A 80 12.14 -7.60 9.91
C THR A 80 13.44 -6.89 9.56
N SER A 81 13.58 -6.47 8.29
CA SER A 81 14.78 -5.79 7.79
C SER A 81 14.45 -4.74 6.72
N ARG A 82 15.41 -3.86 6.47
CA ARG A 82 15.35 -2.88 5.39
C ARG A 82 15.28 -3.56 4.03
N ASP A 83 16.09 -4.58 3.77
CA ASP A 83 16.10 -5.30 2.49
C ASP A 83 14.74 -5.94 2.19
N GLU A 84 14.09 -6.48 3.23
CA GLU A 84 12.74 -7.03 3.12
C GLU A 84 11.72 -5.94 2.80
N THR A 85 11.89 -4.76 3.40
CA THR A 85 11.04 -3.58 3.15
C THR A 85 11.24 -3.02 1.74
N GLU A 86 12.48 -2.96 1.25
CA GLU A 86 12.79 -2.52 -0.11
C GLU A 86 12.26 -3.50 -1.15
N LYS A 87 12.38 -4.81 -0.90
CA LYS A 87 11.78 -5.85 -1.74
C LYS A 87 10.26 -5.67 -1.82
N MET A 88 9.60 -5.38 -0.68
CA MET A 88 8.18 -5.07 -0.63
C MET A 88 7.84 -3.85 -1.49
N LEU A 89 8.53 -2.73 -1.31
CA LEU A 89 8.27 -1.52 -2.10
C LEU A 89 8.45 -1.76 -3.61
N ARG A 90 9.44 -2.58 -4.00
CA ARG A 90 9.70 -2.92 -5.42
C ARG A 90 8.60 -3.76 -6.04
N MET A 91 7.91 -4.62 -5.28
CA MET A 91 6.84 -5.48 -5.79
C MET A 91 5.45 -4.84 -5.76
N LEU A 92 5.26 -3.78 -4.95
CA LEU A 92 3.96 -3.11 -4.82
C LEU A 92 3.34 -2.69 -6.16
N PRO A 93 4.06 -2.09 -7.13
CA PRO A 93 3.44 -1.67 -8.39
C PRO A 93 2.79 -2.84 -9.14
N THR A 94 3.51 -3.96 -9.27
CA THR A 94 3.00 -5.17 -9.94
C THR A 94 1.84 -5.80 -9.17
N LEU A 95 1.94 -5.86 -7.84
CA LEU A 95 0.88 -6.39 -6.99
C LEU A 95 -0.42 -5.57 -7.13
N LEU A 96 -0.32 -4.24 -7.00
CA LEU A 96 -1.46 -3.34 -7.08
C LEU A 96 -2.10 -3.36 -8.47
N ALA A 97 -1.30 -3.47 -9.55
CA ALA A 97 -1.81 -3.63 -10.91
C ALA A 97 -2.66 -4.91 -11.04
N ARG A 98 -2.17 -6.06 -10.56
CA ARG A 98 -2.92 -7.32 -10.57
C ARG A 98 -4.21 -7.26 -9.76
N LEU A 99 -4.17 -6.63 -8.59
CA LEU A 99 -5.38 -6.42 -7.77
C LEU A 99 -6.40 -5.54 -8.51
N GLN A 100 -5.93 -4.52 -9.22
CA GLN A 100 -6.79 -3.60 -9.97
C GLN A 100 -7.41 -4.29 -11.19
N GLU A 101 -6.65 -5.11 -11.91
CA GLU A 101 -7.15 -5.99 -12.98
C GLU A 101 -8.20 -6.97 -12.47
N GLY A 102 -7.95 -7.62 -11.32
CA GLY A 102 -8.92 -8.51 -10.69
C GLY A 102 -10.21 -7.80 -10.26
N CYS A 103 -10.11 -6.59 -9.69
CA CYS A 103 -11.28 -5.76 -9.38
C CYS A 103 -12.08 -5.38 -10.64
N ALA A 104 -11.38 -5.07 -11.73
CA ALA A 104 -12.00 -4.74 -13.01
C ALA A 104 -12.71 -5.97 -13.63
N ALA A 105 -12.08 -7.15 -13.59
CA ALA A 105 -12.67 -8.40 -14.06
C ALA A 105 -13.96 -8.76 -13.30
N LEU A 106 -14.04 -8.40 -12.02
CA LEU A 106 -15.24 -8.57 -11.19
C LEU A 106 -16.29 -7.48 -11.34
N SER A 107 -16.01 -6.43 -12.14
CA SER A 107 -16.85 -5.23 -12.21
C SER A 107 -17.15 -4.63 -10.83
N MET A 108 -16.15 -4.62 -9.95
CA MET A 108 -16.29 -4.08 -8.59
C MET A 108 -16.67 -2.58 -8.64
N PRO A 109 -17.64 -2.13 -7.82
CA PRO A 109 -18.02 -0.72 -7.76
C PRO A 109 -16.83 0.19 -7.46
N PHE A 110 -16.76 1.33 -8.15
CA PHE A 110 -15.67 2.29 -8.03
C PHE A 110 -15.39 2.70 -6.57
N VAL A 111 -16.44 3.01 -5.81
CA VAL A 111 -16.35 3.47 -4.41
C VAL A 111 -15.77 2.39 -3.49
N GLU A 112 -16.16 1.14 -3.70
CA GLU A 112 -15.67 0.00 -2.91
C GLU A 112 -14.20 -0.28 -3.22
N ARG A 113 -13.85 -0.29 -4.50
CA ARG A 113 -12.47 -0.42 -4.96
C ARG A 113 -11.59 0.71 -4.40
N ASP A 114 -12.05 1.95 -4.43
CA ASP A 114 -11.27 3.09 -3.96
C ASP A 114 -10.95 2.96 -2.46
N ARG A 115 -11.96 2.65 -1.64
CA ARG A 115 -11.78 2.39 -0.20
C ARG A 115 -10.77 1.28 0.09
N LEU A 116 -10.82 0.18 -0.68
CA LEU A 116 -9.85 -0.92 -0.55
C LEU A 116 -8.42 -0.41 -0.78
N PHE A 117 -8.18 0.31 -1.89
CA PHE A 117 -6.84 0.77 -2.25
C PHE A 117 -6.33 1.87 -1.31
N GLU A 118 -7.20 2.75 -0.80
CA GLU A 118 -6.85 3.69 0.27
C GLU A 118 -6.39 2.94 1.53
N ARG A 119 -7.10 1.87 1.92
CA ARG A 119 -6.73 1.07 3.08
C ARG A 119 -5.39 0.37 2.88
N LEU A 120 -5.19 -0.26 1.73
CA LEU A 120 -3.91 -0.89 1.36
C LEU A 120 -2.76 0.10 1.44
N ALA A 121 -2.92 1.31 0.88
CA ALA A 121 -1.90 2.34 0.93
C ALA A 121 -1.51 2.72 2.37
N MET A 122 -2.50 2.87 3.27
CA MET A 122 -2.24 3.15 4.68
C MET A 122 -1.48 2.02 5.38
N MET A 123 -1.86 0.76 5.14
CA MET A 123 -1.21 -0.40 5.75
C MET A 123 0.22 -0.59 5.24
N HIS A 124 0.45 -0.52 3.93
CA HIS A 124 1.81 -0.63 3.37
C HIS A 124 2.73 0.49 3.87
N ALA A 125 2.21 1.71 4.02
CA ALA A 125 2.99 2.81 4.57
C ALA A 125 3.34 2.55 6.05
N ALA A 126 2.46 1.94 6.84
CA ALA A 126 2.75 1.56 8.22
C ALA A 126 3.85 0.48 8.29
N VAL A 127 3.74 -0.56 7.48
CA VAL A 127 4.72 -1.64 7.38
C VAL A 127 6.09 -1.11 6.94
N ALA A 128 6.12 -0.26 5.90
CA ALA A 128 7.35 0.35 5.41
C ALA A 128 8.05 1.20 6.47
N ARG A 129 7.29 2.05 7.19
CA ARG A 129 7.85 2.88 8.27
C ARG A 129 8.42 2.04 9.41
N ALA A 130 7.78 0.92 9.75
CA ALA A 130 8.28 0.04 10.81
C ALA A 130 9.57 -0.66 10.39
N GLY A 131 9.60 -1.27 9.20
CA GLY A 131 10.77 -2.01 8.72
C GLY A 131 12.01 -1.14 8.47
N LEU A 132 11.82 0.12 8.06
CA LEU A 132 12.92 1.09 7.93
C LEU A 132 13.47 1.58 9.29
N ARG A 133 12.71 1.45 10.38
CA ARG A 133 13.14 1.85 11.74
C ARG A 133 13.97 0.80 12.46
N CYS A 134 13.94 -0.48 12.06
CA CYS A 134 14.66 -1.59 12.72
C CYS A 134 16.20 -1.45 12.75
N ARG A 135 16.80 -0.52 12.01
CA ARG A 135 18.22 -0.17 12.14
C ARG A 135 18.51 0.69 13.38
N ASN A 136 17.65 1.65 13.72
CA ASN A 136 17.98 2.66 14.73
C ASN A 136 18.22 2.06 16.13
N GLU A 137 17.57 0.95 16.48
CA GLU A 137 17.76 0.31 17.78
C GLU A 137 19.04 -0.54 17.85
N ARG A 138 19.48 -1.15 16.74
CA ARG A 138 20.71 -1.95 16.67
C ARG A 138 21.96 -1.10 16.40
N GLU A 139 21.87 -0.09 15.54
CA GLU A 139 22.98 0.86 15.30
C GLU A 139 23.23 1.72 16.54
N THR A 140 22.19 2.24 17.21
CA THR A 140 22.40 2.97 18.47
C THR A 140 22.91 2.08 19.60
N ALA A 141 22.68 0.76 19.57
CA ALA A 141 23.23 -0.16 20.58
C ALA A 141 24.72 -0.49 20.33
N ILE A 142 25.15 -0.60 19.07
CA ILE A 142 26.55 -0.86 18.70
C ILE A 142 27.38 0.42 18.88
N THR A 143 26.83 1.59 18.53
CA THR A 143 27.48 2.89 18.76
C THR A 143 27.58 3.21 20.26
N ARG A 144 26.58 2.87 21.08
CA ARG A 144 26.62 3.07 22.55
C ARG A 144 27.66 2.21 23.29
N LEU A 145 28.09 1.08 22.73
CA LEU A 145 29.14 0.24 23.32
C LEU A 145 30.56 0.68 22.91
N ALA A 146 30.69 1.39 21.78
CA ALA A 146 31.98 1.89 21.28
C ALA A 146 32.32 3.30 21.78
N GLU A 147 31.33 4.08 22.23
CA GLU A 147 31.48 5.48 22.66
C GLU A 147 31.54 5.66 24.19
N ALA A 148 31.87 4.60 24.94
CA ALA A 148 31.95 4.65 26.41
C ALA A 148 33.32 5.06 26.97
N GLU A 149 34.24 5.58 26.15
CA GLU A 149 35.40 6.33 26.62
C GLU A 149 35.51 7.67 25.88
N GLU A 150 35.48 8.73 26.67
CA GLU A 150 35.82 10.13 26.38
C GLU A 150 34.74 11.15 25.93
N VAL A 151 34.27 11.85 26.99
CA VAL A 151 33.96 13.30 27.14
C VAL A 151 32.55 13.82 26.82
N VAL A 152 31.82 14.02 27.93
CA VAL A 152 30.76 14.98 28.24
C VAL A 152 30.78 16.32 27.47
N ASP A 153 29.65 16.72 26.87
CA ASP A 153 28.90 17.92 27.32
C ASP A 153 27.43 17.97 26.83
N LEU A 154 26.58 18.31 27.79
CA LEU A 154 25.21 18.83 27.81
C LEU A 154 24.31 18.85 26.55
N ALA A 155 23.23 18.05 26.56
CA ALA A 155 21.93 18.44 25.98
C ALA A 155 20.77 17.62 26.59
N VAL A 156 20.16 18.16 27.65
CA VAL A 156 18.84 17.72 28.11
C VAL A 156 17.79 18.29 27.15
N LEU A 157 17.28 17.49 26.22
CA LEU A 157 16.07 17.82 25.47
C LEU A 157 14.86 17.16 26.12
N THR A 158 14.07 18.04 26.73
CA THR A 158 12.73 17.85 27.25
C THR A 158 11.78 17.36 26.14
N PRO A 159 10.81 16.47 26.43
CA PRO A 159 9.89 15.96 25.42
C PRO A 159 8.78 16.99 25.14
N PRO A 160 8.43 17.32 23.87
CA PRO A 160 7.15 17.94 23.60
C PRO A 160 6.08 16.86 23.49
N LYS A 161 5.28 16.85 24.55
CA LYS A 161 3.87 16.48 24.73
C LYS A 161 3.09 16.06 23.46
N LYS A 162 2.38 14.93 23.60
CA LYS A 162 1.26 14.48 22.76
C LYS A 162 0.18 15.56 22.67
N GLU A 163 -0.20 15.94 21.45
CA GLU A 163 -1.53 16.44 21.16
C GLU A 163 -2.16 15.57 20.06
N PRO A 164 -3.46 15.22 20.17
CA PRO A 164 -4.18 14.53 19.12
C PRO A 164 -4.40 15.53 17.98
N VAL A 165 -3.80 15.27 16.82
CA VAL A 165 -4.06 16.09 15.63
C VAL A 165 -5.44 15.72 15.11
N GLU A 166 -6.41 16.55 15.47
CA GLU A 166 -7.79 16.51 15.02
C GLU A 166 -7.86 16.83 13.52
N PHE A 167 -8.61 16.03 12.77
CA PHE A 167 -8.83 16.19 11.33
C PHE A 167 -9.80 17.35 11.08
N GLU A 168 -9.28 18.57 10.94
CA GLU A 168 -10.06 19.67 10.39
C GLU A 168 -9.80 19.84 8.89
N LEU A 169 -10.85 19.65 8.09
CA LEU A 169 -10.90 20.04 6.69
C LEU A 169 -10.97 21.57 6.60
N PRO A 170 -10.01 22.27 5.97
CA PRO A 170 -10.18 23.69 5.71
C PRO A 170 -11.24 23.87 4.61
N ARG A 171 -12.38 24.44 4.98
CA ARG A 171 -13.26 25.13 4.03
C ARG A 171 -12.56 26.43 3.63
N GLY A 172 -12.04 26.45 2.41
CA GLY A 172 -11.45 27.64 1.80
C GLY A 172 -11.62 27.56 0.30
N THR A 173 -12.61 28.29 -0.22
CA THR A 173 -12.73 28.62 -1.63
C THR A 173 -11.63 29.62 -1.93
N ASP A 174 -10.61 29.24 -2.71
CA ASP A 174 -9.89 30.16 -3.59
C ASP A 174 -8.98 29.39 -4.54
N MET A 175 -8.88 29.94 -5.75
CA MET A 175 -8.28 29.45 -6.99
C MET A 175 -7.10 28.47 -6.82
N ARG A 176 -7.41 27.17 -6.68
CA ARG A 176 -6.39 26.10 -6.67
C ARG A 176 -5.90 25.88 -8.10
N LEU A 177 -4.62 26.17 -8.35
CA LEU A 177 -3.95 25.74 -9.57
C LEU A 177 -4.15 24.22 -9.72
N PRO A 178 -4.63 23.73 -10.88
CA PRO A 178 -4.75 22.30 -11.10
C PRO A 178 -3.37 21.66 -10.97
N LEU A 179 -3.31 20.57 -10.22
CA LEU A 179 -2.11 19.77 -10.11
C LEU A 179 -1.65 19.39 -11.53
N PRO A 180 -0.35 19.49 -11.87
CA PRO A 180 0.16 18.94 -13.12
C PRO A 180 -0.21 17.45 -13.25
N ASP A 181 -0.39 16.97 -14.48
CA ASP A 181 -0.76 15.58 -14.78
C ASP A 181 0.42 14.65 -14.45
N LEU A 182 0.55 14.35 -13.17
CA LEU A 182 1.61 13.53 -12.61
C LEU A 182 1.38 12.06 -12.96
N LYS A 183 2.42 11.40 -13.46
CA LYS A 183 2.42 9.99 -13.81
C LYS A 183 3.28 9.19 -12.84
N ILE A 184 2.93 7.91 -12.69
CA ILE A 184 3.76 6.96 -11.94
C ILE A 184 5.13 6.92 -12.64
N GLY A 185 6.19 7.15 -11.87
CA GLY A 185 7.56 7.29 -12.35
C GLY A 185 8.09 8.74 -12.35
N ASP A 186 7.22 9.74 -12.22
CA ASP A 186 7.63 11.15 -12.23
C ASP A 186 8.51 11.51 -11.03
N ARG A 187 9.51 12.37 -11.28
CA ARG A 187 10.44 12.87 -10.28
C ARG A 187 9.92 14.20 -9.73
N VAL A 188 9.63 14.24 -8.44
CA VAL A 188 9.23 15.46 -7.74
C VAL A 188 10.30 15.84 -6.73
N ARG A 189 10.83 17.05 -6.85
CA ARG A 189 11.75 17.65 -5.89
C ARG A 189 10.94 18.33 -4.80
N PHE A 190 11.08 17.86 -3.57
CA PHE A 190 10.53 18.50 -2.39
C PHE A 190 11.60 19.35 -1.69
N CYS A 191 11.32 20.63 -1.49
CA CYS A 191 12.17 21.58 -0.77
C CYS A 191 11.60 21.82 0.63
N GLN A 192 12.28 21.34 1.68
CA GLN A 192 11.83 21.49 3.06
C GLN A 192 12.96 22.04 3.93
N ARG A 193 12.75 23.21 4.55
CA ARG A 193 13.67 23.87 5.53
C ARG A 193 15.17 23.66 5.21
N ASN A 194 15.58 24.08 4.02
CA ASN A 194 16.97 24.05 3.54
C ASN A 194 17.52 22.69 3.04
N GLN A 195 16.66 21.68 2.84
CA GLN A 195 17.01 20.43 2.17
C GLN A 195 16.08 20.19 0.97
N ALA A 196 16.66 19.94 -0.21
CA ALA A 196 15.93 19.50 -1.39
C ALA A 196 16.08 17.99 -1.56
N ARG A 197 14.97 17.26 -1.69
CA ARG A 197 14.95 15.79 -1.90
C ARG A 197 14.19 15.46 -3.16
N ILE A 198 14.75 14.60 -4.00
CA ILE A 198 14.06 14.07 -5.19
C ILE A 198 13.37 12.78 -4.80
N MET A 199 12.08 12.69 -5.08
CA MET A 199 11.29 11.49 -4.85
C MET A 199 10.55 11.10 -6.12
N PHE A 200 10.45 9.80 -6.34
CA PHE A 200 9.77 9.16 -7.44
C PHE A 200 8.34 8.89 -7.05
N LEU A 201 7.40 9.27 -7.92
CA LEU A 201 6.01 8.94 -7.75
C LEU A 201 5.82 7.45 -8.03
N ASN A 202 5.82 6.64 -6.97
CA ASN A 202 5.72 5.19 -7.09
C ASN A 202 4.29 4.72 -7.23
N TRP A 203 3.31 5.53 -6.81
CA TRP A 203 1.90 5.17 -6.94
C TRP A 203 0.98 6.39 -6.86
N ILE A 204 -0.11 6.34 -7.63
CA ILE A 204 -1.19 7.32 -7.62
C ILE A 204 -2.49 6.57 -7.35
N SER A 205 -3.28 7.05 -6.38
CA SER A 205 -4.63 6.54 -6.14
C SER A 205 -5.47 6.67 -7.41
N PRO A 206 -6.22 5.63 -7.81
CA PRO A 206 -7.10 5.68 -8.98
C PRO A 206 -8.17 6.77 -8.94
N ALA A 207 -8.55 7.28 -7.76
CA ALA A 207 -9.44 8.44 -7.61
C ALA A 207 -8.70 9.79 -7.65
N GLY A 208 -7.38 9.78 -7.81
CA GLY A 208 -6.52 10.96 -7.81
C GLY A 208 -6.32 11.58 -6.42
N GLY A 209 -6.68 10.87 -5.35
CA GLY A 209 -6.74 11.43 -3.99
C GLY A 209 -5.43 11.32 -3.19
N MET A 210 -4.54 10.40 -3.55
CA MET A 210 -3.35 10.04 -2.79
C MET A 210 -2.17 9.71 -3.72
N TYR A 211 -0.98 10.08 -3.30
CA TYR A 211 0.27 9.92 -4.02
C TYR A 211 1.30 9.30 -3.08
N LEU A 212 1.96 8.23 -3.51
CA LEU A 212 3.07 7.61 -2.78
C LEU A 212 4.37 7.98 -3.49
N PHE A 213 5.20 8.72 -2.80
CA PHE A 213 6.53 9.09 -3.25
C PHE A 213 7.57 8.21 -2.55
N GLY A 214 8.58 7.75 -3.27
CA GLY A 214 9.73 7.04 -2.71
C GLY A 214 11.04 7.51 -3.34
N ASN A 215 12.13 7.54 -2.57
CA ASN A 215 13.48 7.84 -3.08
C ASN A 215 14.03 6.69 -3.95
N GLU A 216 14.94 6.98 -4.90
CA GLU A 216 15.80 6.03 -5.64
C GLU A 216 16.51 5.02 -4.72
N GLN A 217 16.83 5.40 -3.48
CA GLN A 217 17.39 4.53 -2.45
C GLN A 217 16.37 3.92 -1.47
N GLY A 218 15.07 4.16 -1.65
CA GLY A 218 13.99 3.61 -0.80
C GLY A 218 13.98 4.10 0.67
N LEU A 219 14.93 4.96 1.05
CA LEU A 219 15.16 5.49 2.41
C LEU A 219 14.08 6.45 2.90
N ASP A 220 13.38 7.08 1.97
CA ASP A 220 12.38 8.09 2.26
C ASP A 220 11.14 7.74 1.42
N ALA A 221 10.05 7.40 2.11
CA ALA A 221 8.77 7.08 1.51
C ALA A 221 7.70 7.94 2.15
N MET A 222 7.04 8.76 1.34
CA MET A 222 6.09 9.76 1.80
C MET A 222 4.76 9.58 1.07
N THR A 223 3.67 9.48 1.82
CA THR A 223 2.32 9.54 1.28
C THR A 223 1.78 10.96 1.38
N LEU A 224 1.25 11.49 0.29
CA LEU A 224 0.63 12.80 0.23
C LEU A 224 -0.77 12.69 -0.36
N THR A 225 -1.75 13.28 0.32
CA THR A 225 -3.07 13.54 -0.27
C THR A 225 -2.95 14.54 -1.40
N ARG A 226 -3.87 14.51 -2.38
CA ARG A 226 -3.96 15.49 -3.46
C ARG A 226 -3.96 16.92 -2.93
N ALA A 227 -4.76 17.22 -1.90
CA ALA A 227 -4.85 18.56 -1.33
C ALA A 227 -3.50 19.08 -0.81
N ARG A 228 -2.75 18.26 -0.06
CA ARG A 228 -1.41 18.59 0.43
C ARG A 228 -0.38 18.70 -0.69
N LEU A 229 -0.46 17.84 -1.69
CA LEU A 229 0.44 17.90 -2.84
C LEU A 229 0.21 19.21 -3.61
N THR A 230 -1.05 19.57 -3.88
CA THR A 230 -1.41 20.85 -4.52
C THR A 230 -0.93 22.04 -3.72
N ASP A 231 -1.09 22.01 -2.39
CA ASP A 231 -0.63 23.09 -1.51
C ASP A 231 0.90 23.27 -1.57
N ARG A 232 1.64 22.16 -1.58
CA ARG A 232 3.11 22.19 -1.71
C ARG A 232 3.59 22.69 -3.07
N PHE A 233 2.90 22.34 -4.15
CA PHE A 233 3.19 22.89 -5.48
C PHE A 233 2.89 24.40 -5.53
N ALA A 234 1.80 24.85 -4.91
CA ALA A 234 1.44 26.27 -4.84
C ALA A 234 2.44 27.09 -3.99
N GLN A 235 3.00 26.50 -2.94
CA GLN A 235 3.98 27.12 -2.06
C GLN A 235 5.43 27.07 -2.59
N GLY A 236 5.68 26.41 -3.73
CA GLY A 236 7.03 26.18 -4.26
C GLY A 236 7.86 25.18 -3.45
N GLU A 237 7.23 24.44 -2.53
CA GLU A 237 7.85 23.36 -1.76
C GLU A 237 7.94 22.05 -2.55
N ALA A 238 7.23 21.93 -3.67
CA ALA A 238 7.28 20.80 -4.58
C ALA A 238 7.42 21.28 -6.02
N GLU A 239 8.42 20.77 -6.73
CA GLU A 239 8.70 21.10 -8.12
C GLU A 239 8.85 19.81 -8.92
N LEU A 240 8.15 19.73 -10.06
CA LEU A 240 8.32 18.61 -10.99
C LEU A 240 9.68 18.75 -11.66
N VAL A 241 10.55 17.77 -11.50
CA VAL A 241 11.82 17.71 -12.20
C VAL A 241 11.57 17.02 -13.52
N ALA A 242 11.31 17.80 -14.56
CA ALA A 242 11.33 17.30 -15.93
C ALA A 242 12.78 17.08 -16.37
N ASP A 243 13.02 16.01 -17.11
CA ASP A 243 14.25 15.79 -17.88
C ASP A 243 14.23 16.65 -19.14
#